data_AF-A0A6G1S7C6-F1
#
_entry.id   AF-A0A6G1S7C6-F1
#
_cell.length_a   1.000
_cell.length_b   1.000
_cell.length_c   1.000
_cell.angle_alpha   90.00
_cell.angle_beta   90.00
_cell.angle_gamma   90.00
#
_symmetry.space_group_name_H-M   'P 1'
#
loop_
_entity.id
_entity.type
_entity.pdbx_description
1 polymer ?
#
loop_
_entity_poly.entity_id
_entity_poly.type
_entity_poly.pdbx_seq_one_letter_code
_entity_poly.pdbx_strand_id
1 'polypeptide(L)'
;VLGKALSGGVYPVSAVLADDEVMLCVKPGQHGSTYGGNPVACRVATAALRVLLDEKLTENAERMGKLLRAELNTLPKDVVTLVRGKGLLNAIVIGKGIDAWDVCLRLRDNGLLAKPTHGDIIRLAPPLVITEAQIRDAVNIIKTTIMSFVKSK
;
A
#
# COMPACT_ATOMS: atom_id res chain seq x y z
N VAL A 1 -16.54 3.60 5.06
CA VAL A 1 -16.44 2.13 4.93
C VAL A 1 -15.01 1.70 5.20
N LEU A 2 -14.81 0.72 6.06
CA LEU A 2 -13.51 0.11 6.41
C LEU A 2 -13.49 -1.37 5.99
N GLY A 3 -12.29 -1.92 5.80
CA GLY A 3 -12.06 -3.32 5.45
C GLY A 3 -10.57 -3.59 5.26
N LYS A 4 -10.20 -4.59 4.46
CA LYS A 4 -8.79 -4.93 4.14
C LYS A 4 -7.94 -5.16 5.40
N ALA A 5 -7.17 -4.15 5.80
CA ALA A 5 -6.31 -4.17 6.98
C ALA A 5 -7.10 -4.28 8.30
N LEU A 6 -8.42 -4.08 8.28
CA LEU A 6 -9.28 -4.26 9.46
C LEU A 6 -9.10 -5.63 10.12
N SER A 7 -8.72 -6.66 9.37
CA SER A 7 -8.44 -8.01 9.88
C SER A 7 -6.96 -8.44 9.76
N GLY A 8 -6.07 -7.50 9.43
CA GLY A 8 -4.68 -7.81 9.09
C GLY A 8 -4.53 -8.69 7.84
N GLY A 9 -5.58 -8.83 7.02
CA GLY A 9 -5.57 -9.70 5.84
C GLY A 9 -5.82 -11.18 6.11
N VAL A 10 -6.14 -11.56 7.36
CA VAL A 10 -6.32 -12.97 7.77
C VAL A 10 -7.76 -13.46 7.60
N TYR A 11 -8.74 -12.56 7.72
CA TYR A 11 -10.17 -12.92 7.67
C TYR A 11 -10.98 -11.87 6.89
N PRO A 12 -12.01 -12.22 6.10
CA PRO A 12 -12.85 -11.23 5.44
C PRO A 12 -13.67 -10.43 6.47
N VAL A 13 -13.30 -9.16 6.67
CA VAL A 13 -14.01 -8.25 7.58
C VAL A 13 -14.12 -6.86 6.94
N SER A 14 -15.31 -6.28 7.02
CA SER A 14 -15.59 -4.89 6.68
C SER A 14 -16.48 -4.26 7.76
N ALA A 15 -16.48 -2.93 7.82
CA ALA A 15 -17.32 -2.17 8.73
C ALA A 15 -17.85 -0.90 8.04
N VAL A 16 -19.09 -0.54 8.34
CA VAL A 16 -19.68 0.75 7.99
C VAL A 16 -19.92 1.48 9.30
N LEU A 17 -19.42 2.71 9.40
CA LEU A 17 -19.60 3.59 10.54
C LEU A 17 -20.32 4.83 10.02
N ALA A 18 -21.34 5.27 10.74
CA ALA A 18 -22.07 6.51 10.50
C ALA A 18 -22.68 6.97 11.83
N ASP A 19 -23.05 8.25 11.91
CA ASP A 19 -23.74 8.80 13.07
C ASP A 19 -25.16 8.23 13.20
N ASP A 20 -25.72 8.33 14.41
CA ASP A 20 -26.99 7.69 14.77
C ASP A 20 -28.15 8.07 13.85
N GLU A 21 -28.24 9.35 13.44
CA GLU A 21 -29.30 9.83 12.54
C GLU A 21 -29.32 9.10 11.20
N VAL A 22 -28.16 8.61 10.75
CA VAL A 22 -28.02 7.82 9.52
C VAL A 22 -28.15 6.33 9.84
N MET A 23 -27.39 5.82 10.82
CA MET A 23 -27.29 4.38 11.07
C MET A 23 -28.59 3.79 11.61
N LEU A 24 -29.31 4.52 12.47
CA LEU A 24 -30.57 4.06 13.06
C LEU A 24 -31.75 4.08 12.09
N CYS A 25 -31.56 4.58 10.86
CA CYS A 25 -32.54 4.43 9.79
C CYS A 25 -32.66 2.97 9.32
N VAL A 26 -31.62 2.15 9.46
CA VAL A 26 -31.65 0.72 9.11
C VAL A 26 -32.42 -0.06 10.18
N LYS A 27 -33.55 -0.65 9.79
CA LYS A 27 -34.46 -1.38 10.67
C LYS A 27 -34.31 -2.91 10.52
N PRO A 28 -34.79 -3.70 11.51
CA PRO A 28 -34.81 -5.16 11.38
C PRO A 28 -35.46 -5.61 10.07
N GLY A 29 -34.81 -6.54 9.37
CA GLY A 29 -35.26 -7.07 8.07
C GLY A 29 -34.79 -6.30 6.84
N GLN A 30 -34.13 -5.15 6.98
CA GLN A 30 -33.69 -4.33 5.83
C GLN A 30 -32.25 -4.63 5.38
N HIS A 31 -31.40 -5.14 6.27
CA HIS A 31 -30.03 -5.52 5.97
C HIS A 31 -29.61 -6.71 6.82
N GLY A 32 -28.75 -7.58 6.30
CA GLY A 32 -28.26 -8.75 7.02
C GLY A 32 -27.15 -9.47 6.26
N SER A 33 -26.40 -10.30 6.98
CA SER A 33 -25.36 -11.16 6.42
C SER A 33 -25.12 -12.36 7.32
N THR A 34 -25.10 -13.57 6.76
CA THR A 34 -24.90 -14.82 7.51
C THR A 34 -23.59 -14.83 8.29
N TYR A 35 -22.52 -14.28 7.72
CA TYR A 35 -21.19 -14.21 8.34
C TYR A 35 -20.86 -12.84 8.92
N GLY A 36 -21.74 -11.85 8.75
CA GLY A 36 -21.56 -10.50 9.28
C GLY A 36 -21.56 -10.50 10.81
N GLY A 37 -20.56 -9.87 11.43
CA GLY A 37 -20.48 -9.76 12.88
C GLY A 37 -20.19 -11.07 13.63
N ASN A 38 -19.73 -12.12 12.93
CA ASN A 38 -19.41 -13.38 13.59
C ASN A 38 -18.28 -13.22 14.63
N PRO A 39 -18.27 -14.01 15.74
CA PRO A 39 -17.32 -13.81 16.84
C PRO A 39 -15.84 -13.94 16.45
N VAL A 40 -15.51 -14.82 15.50
CA VAL A 40 -14.14 -15.02 15.03
C VAL A 40 -13.63 -13.77 14.30
N ALA A 41 -14.44 -13.24 13.36
CA ALA A 41 -14.14 -11.99 12.66
C ALA A 41 -13.94 -10.82 13.64
N CYS A 42 -14.80 -10.68 14.65
CA CYS A 42 -14.68 -9.63 15.65
C CYS A 42 -13.38 -9.74 16.46
N ARG A 43 -12.96 -10.95 16.86
CA ARG A 43 -11.71 -11.17 17.59
C ARG A 43 -10.47 -10.91 16.73
N VAL A 44 -10.47 -11.37 15.47
CA VAL A 44 -9.37 -11.10 14.52
C VAL A 44 -9.24 -9.60 14.28
N ALA A 45 -10.35 -8.90 14.02
CA ALA A 45 -10.32 -7.47 13.76
C ALA A 45 -9.82 -6.67 14.97
N THR A 46 -10.26 -7.03 16.18
CA THR A 46 -9.79 -6.40 17.41
C THR A 46 -8.28 -6.60 17.61
N ALA A 47 -7.77 -7.80 17.35
CA ALA A 47 -6.34 -8.08 17.45
C ALA A 47 -5.51 -7.28 16.43
N ALA A 48 -5.96 -7.22 15.18
CA ALA A 48 -5.30 -6.44 14.13
C ALA A 48 -5.24 -4.94 14.46
N LEU A 49 -6.33 -4.38 15.02
CA LEU A 49 -6.36 -2.99 15.46
C LEU A 49 -5.42 -2.73 16.64
N ARG A 50 -5.29 -3.67 17.59
CA ARG A 50 -4.33 -3.56 18.71
C ARG A 50 -2.90 -3.51 18.21
N VAL A 51 -2.50 -4.40 17.30
CA VAL A 51 -1.16 -4.39 16.69
C VAL A 51 -0.85 -3.03 16.04
N LEU A 52 -1.83 -2.45 15.32
CA LEU A 52 -1.66 -1.14 14.70
C LEU A 52 -1.32 -0.03 15.72
N LEU A 53 -1.97 -0.06 16.88
CA LEU A 53 -1.78 0.91 17.96
C LEU A 53 -0.51 0.64 18.77
N ASP A 54 -0.32 -0.59 19.24
CA ASP A 54 0.76 -1.00 20.13
C ASP A 54 2.13 -0.85 19.45
N GLU A 55 2.22 -1.19 18.15
CA GLU A 55 3.45 -1.06 17.37
C GLU A 55 3.61 0.32 16.69
N LYS A 56 2.68 1.26 16.92
CA LYS A 56 2.73 2.63 16.35
C LYS A 56 2.91 2.65 14.83
N LEU A 57 2.13 1.82 14.14
CA LEU A 57 2.30 1.59 12.70
C LEU A 57 1.96 2.82 11.86
N THR A 58 1.10 3.72 12.35
CA THR A 58 0.77 4.97 11.67
C THR A 58 1.99 5.91 11.62
N GLU A 59 2.70 6.01 12.74
CA GLU A 59 3.91 6.81 12.89
C GLU A 59 5.05 6.22 12.08
N ASN A 60 5.22 4.90 12.11
CA ASN A 60 6.21 4.23 11.26
C ASN A 60 5.89 4.45 9.77
N ALA A 61 4.62 4.37 9.37
CA ALA A 61 4.21 4.62 7.99
C ALA A 61 4.55 6.04 7.52
N GLU A 62 4.35 7.04 8.37
CA GLU A 62 4.73 8.43 8.07
C GLU A 62 6.25 8.59 7.93
N ARG A 63 7.02 8.05 8.88
CA ARG A 63 8.49 8.11 8.88
C ARG A 63 9.09 7.40 7.68
N MET A 64 8.70 6.15 7.43
CA MET A 64 9.17 5.34 6.32
C MET A 64 8.69 5.84 4.97
N GLY A 65 7.48 6.40 4.92
CA GLY A 65 6.97 7.07 3.74
C GLY A 65 7.82 8.25 3.29
N LYS A 66 8.28 9.09 4.24
CA LYS A 66 9.20 10.20 3.96
C LYS A 66 10.54 9.71 3.43
N LEU A 67 11.14 8.72 4.09
CA LEU A 67 12.41 8.12 3.65
C LEU A 67 12.29 7.56 2.22
N LEU A 68 11.28 6.72 1.98
CA LEU A 68 11.03 6.11 0.68
C LEU A 68 10.88 7.19 -0.42
N ARG A 69 10.03 8.20 -0.20
CA ARG A 69 9.83 9.26 -1.19
C ARG A 69 11.08 10.11 -1.41
N ALA A 70 11.88 10.38 -0.38
CA ALA A 70 13.14 11.10 -0.53
C ALA A 70 14.09 10.37 -1.49
N GLU A 71 14.26 9.06 -1.28
CA GLU A 71 15.10 8.21 -2.12
C GLU A 71 14.55 8.05 -3.54
N LEU A 72 13.24 7.84 -3.71
CA LEU A 72 12.63 7.69 -5.03
C LEU A 72 12.70 8.99 -5.84
N ASN A 73 12.74 10.16 -5.19
CA ASN A 73 12.85 11.44 -5.89
C ASN A 73 14.21 11.65 -6.56
N THR A 74 15.24 10.88 -6.19
CA THR A 74 16.56 10.92 -6.85
C THR A 74 16.61 10.08 -8.12
N LEU A 75 15.53 9.38 -8.48
CA LEU A 75 15.47 8.56 -9.69
C LEU A 75 15.49 9.44 -10.96
N PRO A 76 16.06 8.91 -12.07
CA PRO A 76 16.16 9.62 -13.34
C PRO A 76 14.78 10.03 -13.87
N LYS A 77 14.59 11.31 -14.17
CA LYS A 77 13.27 11.90 -14.51
C LYS A 77 12.76 11.55 -15.90
N ASP A 78 13.64 11.11 -16.79
CA ASP A 78 13.31 10.55 -18.11
C ASP A 78 12.64 9.18 -17.99
N VAL A 79 12.94 8.41 -16.94
CA VAL A 79 12.27 7.13 -16.64
C VAL A 79 11.15 7.29 -15.62
N VAL A 80 11.34 8.10 -14.58
CA VAL A 80 10.36 8.32 -13.50
C VAL A 80 9.96 9.79 -13.46
N THR A 81 8.84 10.12 -14.08
CA THR A 81 8.38 11.50 -14.27
C THR A 81 7.84 12.13 -12.98
N LEU A 82 7.24 11.32 -12.11
CA LEU A 82 6.63 11.79 -10.86
C LEU A 82 6.74 10.74 -9.76
N VAL A 83 7.04 11.20 -8.54
CA VAL A 83 6.94 10.44 -7.30
C VAL A 83 5.88 11.09 -6.43
N ARG A 84 4.86 10.32 -6.00
CA ARG A 84 3.77 10.85 -5.16
C ARG A 84 3.29 9.84 -4.13
N GLY A 85 2.72 10.33 -3.04
CA GLY A 85 2.14 9.47 -2.00
C GLY A 85 2.03 10.15 -0.65
N LYS A 86 1.48 9.42 0.32
CA LYS A 86 1.37 9.82 1.73
C LYS A 86 1.55 8.58 2.62
N GLY A 87 2.31 8.71 3.71
CA GLY A 87 2.77 7.55 4.48
C GLY A 87 3.40 6.50 3.56
N LEU A 88 3.04 5.23 3.76
CA LEU A 88 3.50 4.10 2.93
C LEU A 88 2.62 3.79 1.72
N LEU A 89 1.64 4.63 1.37
CA LEU A 89 0.93 4.52 0.09
C LEU A 89 1.59 5.45 -0.94
N ASN A 90 2.49 4.90 -1.74
CA ASN A 90 3.28 5.65 -2.71
C ASN A 90 3.14 5.10 -4.13
N ALA A 91 3.50 5.93 -5.09
CA ALA A 91 3.55 5.55 -6.49
C ALA A 91 4.64 6.32 -7.22
N ILE A 92 5.19 5.67 -8.25
CA ILE A 92 6.04 6.29 -9.26
C ILE A 92 5.32 6.25 -10.61
N VAL A 93 5.42 7.33 -11.39
CA VAL A 93 4.87 7.40 -12.75
C VAL A 93 6.01 7.19 -13.73
N ILE A 94 5.84 6.22 -14.62
CA ILE A 94 6.83 5.81 -15.61
C ILE A 94 6.71 6.72 -16.84
N GLY A 95 7.86 7.10 -17.41
CA GLY A 95 7.95 7.96 -18.59
C GLY A 95 7.38 7.30 -19.85
N LYS A 96 6.99 8.14 -20.82
CA LYS A 96 6.48 7.67 -22.11
C LYS A 96 7.52 6.82 -22.84
N GLY A 97 7.07 5.73 -23.45
CA GLY A 97 7.93 4.80 -24.21
C GLY A 97 8.57 3.70 -23.36
N ILE A 98 8.24 3.62 -22.07
CA ILE A 98 8.60 2.52 -21.18
C ILE A 98 7.30 1.90 -20.66
N ASP A 99 7.14 0.59 -20.79
CA ASP A 99 5.99 -0.11 -20.23
C ASP A 99 6.21 -0.33 -18.72
N ALA A 100 5.28 0.16 -17.89
CA ALA A 100 5.34 -0.05 -16.45
C ALA A 100 5.20 -1.53 -16.06
N TRP A 101 4.60 -2.37 -16.92
CA TRP A 101 4.56 -3.81 -16.74
C TRP A 101 5.95 -4.43 -16.85
N ASP A 102 6.75 -4.04 -17.84
CA ASP A 102 8.13 -4.50 -18.01
C ASP A 102 9.02 -4.10 -16.83
N VAL A 103 8.84 -2.87 -16.32
CA VAL A 103 9.50 -2.42 -15.09
C VAL A 103 9.10 -3.30 -13.91
N CYS A 104 7.82 -3.66 -13.77
CA CYS A 104 7.36 -4.56 -12.69
C CYS A 104 7.91 -5.99 -12.84
N LEU A 105 8.03 -6.51 -14.06
CA LEU A 105 8.67 -7.81 -14.31
C LEU A 105 10.14 -7.78 -13.93
N ARG A 106 10.87 -6.70 -14.25
CA ARG A 106 12.27 -6.54 -13.84
C ARG A 106 12.41 -6.37 -12.32
N LEU A 107 11.49 -5.66 -11.67
CA LEU A 107 11.45 -5.57 -10.21
C LEU A 107 11.28 -6.96 -9.59
N ARG A 108 10.36 -7.79 -10.10
CA ARG A 108 10.17 -9.17 -9.65
C ARG A 108 11.46 -9.97 -9.76
N ASP A 109 12.14 -9.89 -10.91
CA ASP A 109 13.38 -10.63 -11.15
C ASP A 109 14.52 -10.19 -10.22
N ASN A 110 14.51 -8.91 -9.80
CA ASN A 110 15.42 -8.36 -8.79
C ASN A 110 14.93 -8.55 -7.34
N GLY A 111 13.83 -9.27 -7.11
CA GLY A 111 13.33 -9.64 -5.79
C GLY A 111 12.29 -8.70 -5.16
N LEU A 112 11.69 -7.78 -5.91
CA LEU A 112 10.67 -6.85 -5.43
C LEU A 112 9.35 -6.97 -6.21
N LEU A 113 8.27 -7.26 -5.51
CA LEU A 113 6.93 -7.30 -6.13
C LEU A 113 6.26 -5.93 -6.06
N ALA A 114 5.89 -5.42 -7.23
CA ALA A 114 5.06 -4.23 -7.39
C ALA A 114 3.98 -4.48 -8.46
N LYS A 115 2.95 -3.64 -8.48
CA LYS A 115 1.85 -3.77 -9.45
C LYS A 115 1.62 -2.44 -10.15
N PRO A 116 1.50 -2.42 -11.49
CA PRO A 116 1.10 -1.21 -12.18
C PRO A 116 -0.41 -0.99 -12.07
N THR A 117 -0.81 0.26 -12.23
CA THR A 117 -2.19 0.71 -12.26
C THR A 117 -2.31 1.81 -13.30
N HIS A 118 -3.46 1.91 -13.96
CA HIS A 118 -3.71 2.94 -14.98
C HIS A 118 -2.67 2.99 -16.12
N GLY A 119 -1.97 1.88 -16.39
CA GLY A 119 -0.98 1.75 -17.47
C GLY A 119 0.43 2.13 -17.07
N ASP A 120 0.66 3.36 -16.59
CA ASP A 120 2.00 3.95 -16.40
C ASP A 120 2.41 4.16 -14.93
N ILE A 121 1.54 3.83 -13.97
CA ILE A 121 1.78 4.10 -12.55
C ILE A 121 2.14 2.82 -11.82
N ILE A 122 3.30 2.75 -11.16
CA ILE A 122 3.67 1.61 -10.31
C ILE A 122 3.36 1.96 -8.86
N ARG A 123 2.50 1.15 -8.22
CA ARG A 123 2.12 1.33 -6.80
C ARG A 123 3.13 0.62 -5.89
N LEU A 124 3.62 1.37 -4.90
CA LEU A 124 4.52 0.92 -3.85
C LEU A 124 3.80 1.07 -2.50
N ALA A 125 3.28 -0.03 -1.98
CA ALA A 125 2.49 -0.09 -0.74
C ALA A 125 2.97 -1.24 0.15
N PRO A 126 4.18 -1.14 0.74
CA PRO A 126 4.69 -2.20 1.61
C PRO A 126 3.88 -2.29 2.92
N PRO A 127 3.94 -3.43 3.64
CA PRO A 127 3.38 -3.55 4.99
C PRO A 127 3.88 -2.46 5.93
N LEU A 128 3.03 -1.99 6.86
CA LEU A 128 3.38 -0.88 7.75
C LEU A 128 4.46 -1.23 8.79
N VAL A 129 4.71 -2.53 8.99
CA VAL A 129 5.79 -3.07 9.82
C VAL A 129 7.17 -3.01 9.16
N ILE A 130 7.27 -2.53 7.91
CA ILE A 130 8.54 -2.46 7.20
C ILE A 130 9.56 -1.59 7.94
N THR A 131 10.79 -2.11 8.03
CA THR A 131 11.91 -1.44 8.71
C THR A 131 12.66 -0.50 7.77
N GLU A 132 13.48 0.37 8.34
CA GLU A 132 14.34 1.28 7.55
C GLU A 132 15.35 0.52 6.68
N ALA A 133 15.95 -0.56 7.21
CA ALA A 133 16.86 -1.41 6.44
C ALA A 133 16.16 -2.00 5.22
N GLN A 134 14.96 -2.55 5.39
CA GLN A 134 14.16 -3.09 4.30
C GLN A 134 13.71 -2.02 3.29
N ILE A 135 13.43 -0.79 3.74
CA ILE A 135 13.16 0.33 2.83
C ILE A 135 14.40 0.64 1.98
N ARG A 136 15.59 0.67 2.58
CA ARG A 136 16.84 0.92 1.85
C ARG A 136 17.14 -0.20 0.85
N ASP A 137 16.94 -1.45 1.23
CA ASP A 137 17.09 -2.61 0.34
C ASP A 137 16.11 -2.53 -0.84
N ALA A 138 14.83 -2.26 -0.56
CA ALA A 138 13.81 -2.08 -1.59
C ALA A 138 14.14 -0.91 -2.53
N VAL A 139 14.62 0.22 -2.00
CA VAL A 139 15.08 1.37 -2.77
C VAL A 139 16.26 0.99 -3.67
N ASN A 140 17.21 0.19 -3.18
CA ASN A 140 18.36 -0.26 -3.98
C ASN A 140 17.91 -1.14 -5.15
N ILE A 141 16.95 -2.04 -4.93
CA ILE A 141 16.34 -2.84 -5.99
C ILE A 141 15.64 -1.93 -7.00
N ILE A 142 14.84 -0.96 -6.53
CA ILE A 142 14.13 -0.03 -7.41
C ILE A 142 15.11 0.81 -8.24
N LYS A 143 16.15 1.37 -7.61
CA LYS A 143 17.18 2.15 -8.31
C LYS A 143 17.88 1.31 -9.37
N THR A 144 18.36 0.13 -9.03
CA THR A 144 19.01 -0.80 -9.96
C THR A 144 18.10 -1.11 -11.16
N THR A 145 16.84 -1.43 -10.90
CA THR A 145 15.85 -1.70 -11.96
C THR A 145 15.61 -0.48 -12.83
N ILE A 146 15.34 0.69 -12.24
CA ILE A 146 15.04 1.90 -13.01
C ILE A 146 16.23 2.34 -13.87
N MET A 147 17.46 2.19 -13.36
CA MET A 147 18.68 2.51 -14.10
C MET A 147 18.85 1.64 -15.35
N SER A 148 18.34 0.41 -15.39
CA SER A 148 18.41 -0.42 -16.60
C SER A 148 17.52 0.05 -17.75
N PHE A 149 16.60 1.00 -17.49
CA PHE A 149 15.73 1.61 -18.50
C PHE A 149 16.20 3.02 -18.92
N VAL A 150 17.27 3.53 -18.33
CA VAL A 150 17.89 4.78 -18.78
C VAL A 150 18.55 4.50 -20.12
N LYS A 151 18.18 5.28 -21.14
CA LYS A 151 18.81 5.14 -22.47
C LYS A 151 20.27 5.55 -22.36
N SER A 152 21.18 4.70 -22.83
CA SER A 152 22.57 5.12 -23.09
C SER A 152 22.53 6.30 -24.05
N LYS A 153 23.15 7.42 -23.66
CA LYS A 153 23.40 8.54 -24.56
C LYS A 153 24.35 8.15 -25.67
#